data_AF-A0AAJ1XT08-F1
#
_entry.id   AF-A0AAJ1XT08-F1
#
_cell.length_a   1.000
_cell.length_b   1.000
_cell.length_c   1.000
_cell.angle_alpha   90.00
_cell.angle_beta   90.00
_cell.angle_gamma   90.00
#
_symmetry.space_group_name_H-M   'P 1'
#
loop_
_entity.id
_entity.type
_entity.pdbx_description
1 polymer ?
#
loop_
_entity_poly.entity_id
_entity_poly.type
_entity_poly.pdbx_seq_one_letter_code
_entity_poly.pdbx_strand_id
1 'polypeptide(L)'
;MGWRTVVVNKHSKLSYKNNHLVFKAIDHQELIHLSEIDVLLLETTDISLTTMLLKRLIDEKILVLFCDDKRLPIGKILPFYGRHDSSLQLTRQLAWTEERKGQVWTAIIAQKITNQSLHLAQRDYGQKAAALLAMRAELRLFDPANREGHAARSYFNTLFGNDFTREQENDINAGLNYGYTLLLSIFARELVQTGCFTQLGLKHANQFNDFNLASDLMEPFRPLVDQIIYENRKEAFPIMKRKLFALFMNTYMYKKKQMFLTNIATDYTKHVVKVLNQEEEGVPEFGI
;
A
#
# COMPACT_ATOMS: atom_id res chain seq x y z
N MET A 1 19.72 -1.39 -0.57
CA MET A 1 19.79 -1.50 0.90
C MET A 1 18.36 -1.65 1.41
N GLY A 2 18.17 -2.38 2.51
CA GLY A 2 16.84 -2.65 3.05
C GLY A 2 16.21 -1.44 3.69
N TRP A 3 14.88 -1.41 3.70
CA TRP A 3 14.15 -0.26 4.19
C TRP A 3 14.01 -0.34 5.72
N ARG A 4 14.36 0.72 6.46
CA ARG A 4 14.19 0.77 7.93
C ARG A 4 12.88 1.47 8.26
N THR A 5 11.98 0.73 8.91
CA THR A 5 10.79 1.31 9.55
C THR A 5 11.14 1.66 11.00
N VAL A 6 11.02 2.94 11.35
CA VAL A 6 11.15 3.43 12.72
C VAL A 6 9.75 3.61 13.29
N VAL A 7 9.43 2.86 14.35
CA VAL A 7 8.15 2.94 15.06
C VAL A 7 8.36 3.70 16.36
N VAL A 8 7.59 4.77 16.55
CA VAL A 8 7.60 5.59 17.76
C VAL A 8 6.25 5.44 18.46
N ASN A 9 6.26 4.89 19.67
CA ASN A 9 5.04 4.54 20.40
C ASN A 9 5.13 4.80 21.92
N LYS A 10 6.02 5.71 22.31
CA LYS A 10 6.24 6.16 23.68
C LYS A 10 6.21 7.69 23.72
N HIS A 11 5.81 8.24 24.85
CA HIS A 11 5.95 9.66 25.16
C HIS A 11 7.36 10.14 24.87
N SER A 12 7.51 11.01 23.88
CA SER A 12 8.82 11.36 23.35
C SER A 12 8.80 12.67 22.56
N LYS A 13 9.99 13.24 22.38
CA LYS A 13 10.24 14.37 21.49
C LYS A 13 11.16 13.95 20.35
N LEU A 14 10.69 14.16 19.13
CA LEU A 14 11.45 13.98 17.90
C LEU A 14 11.97 15.33 17.40
N SER A 15 13.26 15.41 17.12
CA SER A 15 13.88 16.61 16.56
C SER A 15 14.94 16.25 15.53
N TYR A 16 15.50 17.26 14.88
CA TYR A 16 16.51 17.09 13.84
C TYR A 16 17.84 17.71 14.27
N LYS A 17 18.94 17.00 14.06
CA LYS A 17 20.31 17.52 14.23
C LYS A 17 21.27 16.78 13.32
N ASN A 18 22.06 17.51 12.52
CA ASN A 18 23.15 16.99 11.69
C ASN A 18 22.79 15.74 10.85
N ASN A 19 21.74 15.81 10.03
CA ASN A 19 21.21 14.67 9.24
C ASN A 19 20.68 13.48 10.05
N HIS A 20 20.48 13.63 11.37
CA HIS A 20 19.87 12.60 12.21
C HIS A 20 18.49 13.04 12.70
N LEU A 21 17.57 12.07 12.74
CA LEU A 21 16.41 12.10 13.62
C LEU A 21 16.90 11.85 15.04
N VAL A 22 16.61 12.79 15.93
CA VAL A 22 16.91 12.69 17.36
C VAL A 22 15.62 12.29 18.07
N PHE A 23 15.57 11.06 18.56
CA PHE A 23 14.51 10.56 19.45
C PHE A 23 14.93 10.82 20.90
N LYS A 24 14.05 11.42 21.71
CA LYS A 24 14.28 11.61 23.14
C LYS A 24 13.04 11.24 23.96
N ALA A 25 13.19 10.24 24.82
CA ALA A 25 12.26 9.91 25.89
C ALA A 25 12.90 10.27 27.26
N ILE A 26 12.23 9.96 28.36
CA ILE A 26 12.71 10.24 29.73
C ILE A 26 14.01 9.47 30.03
N ASP A 27 14.09 8.23 29.57
CA ASP A 27 15.13 7.25 29.90
C ASP A 27 16.10 6.96 28.75
N HIS A 28 15.77 7.43 27.54
CA HIS A 28 16.46 7.03 26.32
C HIS A 28 16.60 8.16 25.32
N GLN A 29 17.77 8.25 24.68
CA GLN A 29 18.00 9.11 23.53
C GLN A 29 18.68 8.32 22.42
N GLU A 30 18.16 8.42 21.21
CA GLU A 30 18.71 7.76 20.02
C GLU A 30 18.92 8.79 18.91
N LEU A 31 19.98 8.62 18.13
CA LEU A 31 20.20 9.36 16.89
C LEU A 31 20.20 8.36 15.74
N ILE A 32 19.31 8.56 14.78
CA ILE A 32 19.19 7.71 13.60
C ILE A 32 19.44 8.57 12.38
N HIS A 33 20.41 8.19 11.55
CA HIS A 33 20.69 8.94 10.33
C HIS A 33 19.48 8.87 9.39
N LEU A 34 19.04 10.02 8.85
CA LEU A 34 17.79 10.08 8.08
C LEU A 34 17.82 9.19 6.84
N SER A 35 18.98 9.07 6.17
CA SER A 35 19.11 8.21 4.98
C SER A 35 18.91 6.72 5.26
N GLU A 36 18.89 6.31 6.53
CA GLU A 36 18.60 4.93 6.91
C GLU A 36 17.11 4.70 7.09
N ILE A 37 16.30 5.75 7.24
CA ILE A 37 14.88 5.65 7.55
C ILE A 37 14.09 5.79 6.26
N ASP A 38 13.15 4.89 6.04
CA ASP A 38 12.23 5.02 4.91
C ASP A 38 10.79 5.24 5.34
N VAL A 39 10.45 4.73 6.53
CA VAL A 39 9.14 4.89 7.14
C VAL A 39 9.32 5.31 8.60
N LEU A 40 8.68 6.40 8.99
CA LEU A 40 8.52 6.83 10.36
C LEU A 40 7.04 6.71 10.74
N LEU A 41 6.72 5.75 11.60
CA LEU A 41 5.37 5.52 12.11
C LEU A 41 5.23 6.11 13.51
N LEU A 42 4.40 7.15 13.63
CA LEU A 42 4.07 7.82 14.88
C LEU A 42 2.76 7.22 15.40
N GLU A 43 2.87 6.23 16.29
CA GLU A 43 1.74 5.41 16.74
C GLU A 43 0.90 6.03 17.85
N THR A 44 1.45 6.97 18.63
CA THR A 44 0.80 7.50 19.83
C THR A 44 0.66 9.03 19.78
N THR A 45 -0.34 9.55 20.50
CA THR A 45 -0.70 10.98 20.52
C THR A 45 0.13 11.81 21.51
N ASP A 46 1.06 11.18 22.22
CA ASP A 46 1.97 11.77 23.21
C ASP A 46 3.38 12.07 22.63
N ILE A 47 3.50 12.10 21.30
CA ILE A 47 4.73 12.39 20.57
C ILE A 47 4.76 13.87 20.13
N SER A 48 5.82 14.59 20.49
CA SER A 48 6.08 15.95 20.00
C SER A 48 7.14 15.94 18.90
N LEU A 49 6.96 16.74 17.85
CA LEU A 49 7.89 16.82 16.72
C LEU A 49 8.20 18.26 16.33
N THR A 50 9.40 18.52 15.81
CA THR A 50 9.77 19.85 15.30
C THR A 50 9.50 19.99 13.81
N THR A 51 9.11 21.19 13.37
CA THR A 51 8.88 21.49 11.93
C THR A 51 10.14 21.31 11.09
N MET A 52 11.34 21.54 11.67
CA MET A 52 12.61 21.24 11.00
C MET A 52 12.77 19.75 10.69
N LEU A 53 12.40 18.87 11.64
CA LEU A 53 12.41 17.43 11.36
C LEU A 53 11.43 17.07 10.25
N LEU A 54 10.20 17.59 10.28
CA LEU A 54 9.21 17.35 9.21
C LEU A 54 9.74 17.74 7.83
N LYS A 55 10.32 18.94 7.71
CA LYS A 55 10.91 19.43 6.47
C LYS A 55 12.01 18.50 5.95
N ARG A 56 12.89 18.03 6.84
CA ARG A 56 13.99 17.12 6.45
C ARG A 56 13.48 15.71 6.10
N LEU A 57 12.47 15.19 6.79
CA LEU A 57 11.81 13.93 6.44
C LEU A 57 11.20 14.00 5.03
N ILE A 58 10.58 15.12 4.66
CA ILE A 58 10.07 15.37 3.31
C ILE A 58 11.22 15.42 2.29
N ASP A 59 12.28 16.18 2.55
CA ASP A 59 13.44 16.32 1.65
C ASP A 59 14.08 14.95 1.35
N GLU A 60 14.22 14.11 2.38
CA GLU A 60 14.78 12.76 2.28
C GLU A 60 13.74 11.72 1.81
N LYS A 61 12.52 12.16 1.47
CA LYS A 61 11.42 11.32 0.93
C LYS A 61 10.97 10.19 1.86
N ILE A 62 11.10 10.42 3.16
CA ILE A 62 10.73 9.48 4.21
C ILE A 62 9.21 9.50 4.39
N LEU A 63 8.57 8.33 4.39
CA LEU A 63 7.13 8.23 4.64
C LEU A 63 6.85 8.43 6.12
N VAL A 64 6.10 9.49 6.43
CA VAL A 64 5.67 9.76 7.80
C VAL A 64 4.20 9.42 7.94
N LEU A 65 3.86 8.53 8.87
CA LEU A 65 2.51 8.09 9.17
C LEU A 65 2.12 8.51 10.60
N PHE A 66 0.90 9.03 10.75
CA PHE A 66 0.30 9.40 12.03
C PHE A 66 -0.85 8.46 12.34
N CYS A 67 -0.96 8.05 13.61
CA CYS A 67 -2.04 7.21 14.07
C CYS A 67 -3.01 7.92 15.03
N ASP A 68 -4.23 7.40 15.14
CA ASP A 68 -5.21 7.80 16.15
C ASP A 68 -4.92 7.20 17.54
N ASP A 69 -5.83 7.42 18.49
CA ASP A 69 -5.75 6.87 19.85
C ASP A 69 -5.81 5.32 19.88
N LYS A 70 -6.34 4.68 18.83
CA LYS A 70 -6.33 3.22 18.65
C LYS A 70 -5.03 2.73 17.99
N ARG A 71 -4.10 3.65 17.72
CA ARG A 71 -2.84 3.44 17.00
C ARG A 71 -3.10 2.83 15.62
N LEU A 72 -4.09 3.35 14.92
CA LEU A 72 -4.40 3.07 13.52
C LEU A 72 -3.93 4.25 12.65
N PRO A 73 -3.21 4.05 11.53
CA PRO A 73 -2.88 5.12 10.61
C PRO A 73 -4.12 5.88 10.17
N ILE A 74 -4.17 7.16 10.51
CA ILE A 74 -5.23 8.10 10.13
C ILE A 74 -4.73 9.19 9.20
N GLY A 75 -3.41 9.40 9.16
CA GLY A 75 -2.81 10.49 8.43
C GLY A 75 -1.41 10.14 7.96
N LYS A 76 -0.94 10.89 6.98
CA LYS A 76 0.42 10.80 6.48
C LYS A 76 0.88 12.17 5.99
N ILE A 77 2.18 12.37 5.92
CA ILE A 77 2.74 13.55 5.25
C ILE A 77 2.86 13.25 3.77
N LEU A 78 2.21 14.07 2.96
CA LEU A 78 2.41 14.10 1.52
C LEU A 78 3.04 15.44 1.15
N PRO A 79 4.21 15.44 0.48
CA PRO A 79 4.73 16.67 -0.08
C PRO A 79 3.82 17.17 -1.20
N PHE A 80 3.72 18.49 -1.35
CA PHE A 80 2.96 19.07 -2.46
C PHE A 80 3.57 18.75 -3.83
N TYR A 81 4.89 18.54 -3.90
CA TYR A 81 5.61 18.21 -5.12
C TYR A 81 6.76 17.24 -4.81
N GLY A 82 6.88 16.15 -5.57
CA GLY A 82 7.97 15.18 -5.46
C GLY A 82 9.05 15.31 -6.54
N ARG A 83 8.79 16.07 -7.61
CA ARG A 83 9.63 16.17 -8.82
C ARG A 83 9.63 17.59 -9.40
N HIS A 84 10.72 17.99 -10.08
CA HIS A 84 10.87 19.32 -10.70
C HIS A 84 10.05 19.51 -12.00
N ASP A 85 9.55 18.43 -12.60
CA ASP A 85 8.78 18.35 -13.85
C ASP A 85 7.30 17.97 -13.63
N SER A 86 6.75 18.30 -12.46
CA SER A 86 5.37 17.94 -12.05
C SER A 86 4.28 18.34 -13.06
N SER A 87 4.39 19.49 -13.73
CA SER A 87 3.36 19.97 -14.66
C SER A 87 3.28 19.14 -15.95
N LEU A 88 4.41 18.61 -16.43
CA LEU A 88 4.44 17.77 -17.62
C LEU A 88 3.73 16.43 -17.35
N GLN A 89 4.05 15.78 -16.22
CA GLN A 89 3.38 14.53 -15.85
C GLN A 89 1.90 14.73 -15.60
N LEU A 90 1.51 15.83 -14.95
CA LEU A 90 0.10 16.16 -14.74
C LEU A 90 -0.64 16.32 -16.08
N THR A 91 -0.06 17.04 -17.03
CA THR A 91 -0.64 17.22 -18.37
C THR A 91 -0.83 15.87 -19.07
N ARG A 92 0.15 14.96 -18.93
CA ARG A 92 0.03 13.59 -19.45
C ARG A 92 -1.08 12.80 -18.76
N GLN A 93 -1.19 12.88 -17.44
CA GLN A 93 -2.24 12.21 -16.67
C GLN A 93 -3.63 12.64 -17.10
N LEU A 94 -3.83 13.94 -17.29
CA LEU A 94 -5.10 14.49 -17.79
C LEU A 94 -5.41 14.06 -19.23
N ALA A 95 -4.38 13.71 -20.01
CA ALA A 95 -4.50 13.24 -21.38
C ALA A 95 -4.66 11.70 -21.49
N TRP A 96 -4.64 10.94 -20.39
CA TRP A 96 -4.87 9.50 -20.44
C TRP A 96 -6.28 9.19 -20.93
N THR A 97 -6.37 8.41 -22.02
CA THR A 97 -7.66 8.04 -22.61
C THR A 97 -8.39 7.03 -21.72
N GLU A 98 -9.72 7.04 -21.77
CA GLU A 98 -10.55 6.04 -21.04
C GLU A 98 -10.20 4.60 -21.42
N GLU A 99 -9.91 4.37 -22.71
CA GLU A 99 -9.48 3.06 -23.19
C GLU A 99 -8.18 2.61 -22.50
N ARG A 100 -7.18 3.48 -22.43
CA ARG A 100 -5.88 3.16 -21.79
C ARG A 100 -6.06 2.94 -20.30
N LYS A 101 -6.81 3.80 -19.61
CA LYS A 101 -7.12 3.63 -18.18
C LYS A 101 -7.83 2.30 -17.95
N GLY A 102 -8.78 1.94 -18.81
CA GLY A 102 -9.49 0.66 -18.75
C GLY A 102 -8.58 -0.53 -18.92
N GLN A 103 -7.69 -0.51 -19.92
CA GLN A 103 -6.76 -1.60 -20.18
C GLN A 103 -5.82 -1.82 -18.98
N VAL A 104 -5.22 -0.74 -18.48
CA VAL A 104 -4.30 -0.80 -17.34
C VAL A 104 -5.02 -1.24 -16.06
N TRP A 105 -6.17 -0.65 -15.75
CA TRP A 105 -6.97 -1.03 -14.57
C TRP A 105 -7.38 -2.51 -14.62
N THR A 106 -7.86 -2.98 -15.77
CA THR A 106 -8.30 -4.37 -15.94
C THR A 106 -7.13 -5.34 -15.75
N ALA A 107 -5.95 -5.02 -16.27
CA ALA A 107 -4.75 -5.82 -16.08
C ALA A 107 -4.32 -5.87 -14.61
N ILE A 108 -4.36 -4.74 -13.90
CA ILE A 108 -4.06 -4.65 -12.47
C ILE A 108 -5.04 -5.53 -11.65
N ILE A 109 -6.34 -5.44 -11.92
CA ILE A 109 -7.35 -6.27 -11.23
C ILE A 109 -7.19 -7.76 -11.56
N ALA A 110 -6.84 -8.10 -12.79
CA ALA A 110 -6.55 -9.49 -13.16
C ALA A 110 -5.40 -10.06 -12.32
N GLN A 111 -4.37 -9.26 -12.00
CA GLN A 111 -3.29 -9.67 -11.11
C GLN A 111 -3.80 -9.89 -9.68
N LYS A 112 -4.65 -9.00 -9.13
CA LYS A 112 -5.27 -9.22 -7.81
C LYS A 112 -6.01 -10.55 -7.75
N ILE A 113 -6.88 -10.84 -8.71
CA ILE A 113 -7.67 -12.09 -8.73
C ILE A 113 -6.74 -13.30 -8.83
N THR A 114 -5.68 -13.19 -9.64
CA THR A 114 -4.65 -14.24 -9.77
C THR A 114 -3.94 -14.48 -8.43
N ASN A 115 -3.52 -13.42 -7.73
CA ASN A 115 -2.86 -13.53 -6.44
C ASN A 115 -3.81 -14.07 -5.36
N GLN A 116 -5.08 -13.67 -5.35
CA GLN A 116 -6.10 -14.27 -4.49
C GLN A 116 -6.25 -15.78 -4.74
N SER A 117 -6.25 -16.21 -6.00
CA SER A 117 -6.25 -17.64 -6.35
C SER A 117 -5.00 -18.35 -5.84
N LEU A 118 -3.81 -17.78 -6.05
CA LEU A 118 -2.54 -18.36 -5.58
C LEU A 118 -2.53 -18.51 -4.06
N HIS A 119 -3.00 -17.50 -3.31
CA HIS A 119 -3.12 -17.61 -1.87
C HIS A 119 -4.07 -18.74 -1.45
N LEU A 120 -5.25 -18.88 -2.08
CA LEU A 120 -6.15 -19.99 -1.78
C LEU A 120 -5.51 -21.35 -2.08
N ALA A 121 -4.77 -21.47 -3.18
CA ALA A 121 -4.07 -22.70 -3.53
C ALA A 121 -2.98 -23.06 -2.49
N GLN A 122 -2.23 -22.07 -1.99
CA GLN A 122 -1.24 -22.25 -0.91
C GLN A 122 -1.87 -22.68 0.43
N ARG A 123 -3.20 -22.55 0.59
CA ARG A 123 -3.96 -22.98 1.77
C ARG A 123 -4.79 -24.24 1.52
N ASP A 124 -4.46 -24.99 0.48
CA ASP A 124 -5.12 -26.24 0.08
C ASP A 124 -6.60 -26.09 -0.35
N TYR A 125 -7.02 -24.87 -0.72
CA TYR A 125 -8.37 -24.60 -1.26
C TYR A 125 -8.41 -24.65 -2.80
N GLY A 126 -7.86 -25.73 -3.39
CA GLY A 126 -7.63 -25.84 -4.84
C GLY A 126 -8.88 -25.63 -5.71
N GLN A 127 -10.04 -26.14 -5.30
CA GLN A 127 -11.29 -25.94 -6.05
C GLN A 127 -11.73 -24.47 -6.08
N LYS A 128 -11.60 -23.76 -4.95
CA LYS A 128 -11.94 -22.33 -4.87
C LYS A 128 -10.93 -21.46 -5.61
N ALA A 129 -9.65 -21.82 -5.56
CA ALA A 129 -8.60 -21.19 -6.37
C ALA A 129 -8.93 -21.30 -7.88
N ALA A 130 -9.24 -22.50 -8.37
CA ALA A 130 -9.61 -22.70 -9.77
C ALA A 130 -10.84 -21.89 -10.19
N ALA A 131 -11.84 -21.75 -9.31
CA ALA A 131 -13.01 -20.92 -9.56
C ALA A 131 -12.65 -19.43 -9.72
N LEU A 132 -11.70 -18.91 -8.93
CA LEU A 132 -11.19 -17.54 -9.09
C LEU A 132 -10.46 -17.35 -10.43
N LEU A 133 -9.68 -18.34 -10.88
CA LEU A 133 -9.03 -18.28 -12.20
C LEU A 133 -10.03 -18.30 -13.35
N ALA A 134 -11.12 -19.04 -13.22
CA ALA A 134 -12.22 -18.99 -14.20
C ALA A 134 -12.84 -17.59 -14.25
N MET A 135 -13.10 -16.96 -13.10
CA MET A 135 -13.60 -15.57 -13.06
C MET A 135 -12.60 -14.57 -13.66
N ARG A 136 -11.30 -14.76 -13.43
CA ARG A 136 -10.23 -13.96 -14.07
C ARG A 136 -10.24 -14.11 -15.60
N ALA A 137 -10.46 -15.32 -16.12
CA ALA A 137 -10.53 -15.55 -17.57
C ALA A 137 -11.75 -14.88 -18.23
N GLU A 138 -12.83 -14.68 -17.47
CA GLU A 138 -14.05 -14.01 -17.92
C GLU A 138 -14.00 -12.48 -17.74
N LEU A 139 -12.91 -11.93 -17.20
CA LEU A 139 -12.74 -10.51 -16.95
C LEU A 139 -12.71 -9.72 -18.27
N ARG A 140 -13.56 -8.71 -18.38
CA ARG A 140 -13.63 -7.80 -19.53
C ARG A 140 -13.13 -6.40 -19.13
N LEU A 141 -12.89 -5.55 -20.13
CA LEU A 141 -12.48 -4.16 -19.92
C LEU A 141 -13.40 -3.46 -18.90
N PHE A 142 -12.80 -2.90 -17.85
CA PHE A 142 -13.48 -2.26 -16.71
C PHE A 142 -14.43 -3.16 -15.89
N ASP A 143 -14.44 -4.47 -16.12
CA ASP A 143 -15.22 -5.47 -15.39
C ASP A 143 -16.70 -5.09 -15.18
N PRO A 144 -17.50 -4.94 -16.25
CA PRO A 144 -18.92 -4.58 -16.14
C PRO A 144 -19.76 -5.66 -15.46
N ALA A 145 -19.28 -6.91 -15.46
CA ALA A 145 -19.94 -8.05 -14.82
C ALA A 145 -19.52 -8.24 -13.35
N ASN A 146 -18.72 -7.33 -12.79
CA ASN A 146 -18.26 -7.33 -11.39
C ASN A 146 -17.61 -8.67 -10.95
N ARG A 147 -16.83 -9.29 -11.84
CA ARG A 147 -16.06 -10.52 -11.54
C ARG A 147 -15.07 -10.30 -10.40
N GLU A 148 -14.52 -9.11 -10.27
CA GLU A 148 -13.72 -8.70 -9.13
C GLU A 148 -14.49 -8.88 -7.81
N GLY A 149 -15.70 -8.35 -7.70
CA GLY A 149 -16.53 -8.47 -6.52
C GLY A 149 -16.93 -9.91 -6.21
N HIS A 150 -17.27 -10.69 -7.25
CA HIS A 150 -17.57 -12.12 -7.10
C HIS A 150 -16.34 -12.92 -6.61
N ALA A 151 -15.16 -12.65 -7.18
CA ALA A 151 -13.91 -13.26 -6.76
C ALA A 151 -13.57 -12.90 -5.31
N ALA A 152 -13.65 -11.62 -4.94
CA ALA A 152 -13.38 -11.15 -3.59
C ALA A 152 -14.33 -11.77 -2.56
N ARG A 153 -15.63 -11.87 -2.86
CA ARG A 153 -16.59 -12.54 -1.96
C ARG A 153 -16.25 -14.01 -1.78
N SER A 154 -15.98 -14.74 -2.86
CA SER A 154 -15.59 -16.16 -2.78
C SER A 154 -14.29 -16.33 -1.99
N TYR A 155 -13.31 -15.45 -2.22
CA TYR A 155 -12.01 -15.44 -1.55
C TYR A 155 -12.14 -15.23 -0.04
N PHE A 156 -12.75 -14.13 0.38
CA PHE A 156 -12.87 -13.81 1.80
C PHE A 156 -13.74 -14.82 2.56
N ASN A 157 -14.82 -15.32 1.96
CA ASN A 157 -15.63 -16.35 2.58
C ASN A 157 -14.87 -17.67 2.76
N THR A 158 -13.97 -17.99 1.82
CA THR A 158 -13.12 -19.18 1.93
C THR A 158 -12.10 -19.03 3.06
N LEU A 159 -11.52 -17.84 3.23
CA LEU A 159 -10.52 -17.59 4.28
C LEU A 159 -11.13 -17.41 5.68
N PHE A 160 -12.26 -16.69 5.78
CA PHE A 160 -12.78 -16.20 7.07
C PHE A 160 -14.16 -16.76 7.43
N GLY A 161 -14.73 -17.62 6.59
CA GLY A 161 -16.04 -18.24 6.81
C GLY A 161 -17.16 -17.56 6.03
N ASN A 162 -18.27 -18.27 5.83
CA ASN A 162 -19.36 -17.81 4.97
C ASN A 162 -20.13 -16.59 5.52
N ASP A 163 -20.12 -16.40 6.83
CA ASP A 163 -20.79 -15.29 7.52
C ASP A 163 -19.94 -14.02 7.59
N PHE A 164 -18.70 -14.10 7.11
CA PHE A 164 -17.80 -12.95 7.06
C PHE A 164 -18.29 -11.94 6.01
N THR A 165 -18.37 -10.67 6.41
CA THR A 165 -18.47 -9.54 5.49
C THR A 165 -17.48 -8.45 5.87
N ARG A 166 -17.00 -7.68 4.87
CA ARG A 166 -16.05 -6.58 5.07
C ARG A 166 -16.64 -5.39 5.83
N GLU A 167 -17.96 -5.35 6.00
CA GLU A 167 -18.69 -4.29 6.71
C GLU A 167 -18.82 -4.55 8.21
N GLN A 168 -18.61 -5.80 8.66
CA GLN A 168 -18.69 -6.14 10.08
C GLN A 168 -17.54 -5.52 10.87
N GLU A 169 -17.85 -4.94 12.03
CA GLU A 169 -16.83 -4.55 13.00
C GLU A 169 -16.27 -5.79 13.71
N ASN A 170 -15.07 -6.21 13.33
CA ASN A 170 -14.32 -7.28 13.98
C ASN A 170 -12.81 -7.08 13.81
N ASP A 171 -12.01 -7.81 14.59
CA ASP A 171 -10.55 -7.69 14.60
C ASP A 171 -9.91 -8.03 13.24
N ILE A 172 -10.50 -8.95 12.47
CA ILE A 172 -10.03 -9.33 11.13
C ILE A 172 -10.18 -8.14 10.18
N ASN A 173 -11.35 -7.51 10.14
CA ASN A 173 -11.61 -6.35 9.30
C ASN A 173 -10.77 -5.14 9.73
N ALA A 174 -10.59 -4.93 11.03
CA ALA A 174 -9.68 -3.92 11.55
C ALA A 174 -8.23 -4.18 11.10
N GLY A 175 -7.78 -5.44 11.15
CA GLY A 175 -6.48 -5.90 10.65
C GLY A 175 -6.29 -5.63 9.16
N LEU A 176 -7.24 -6.06 8.33
CA LEU A 176 -7.23 -5.83 6.89
C LEU A 176 -7.22 -4.34 6.56
N ASN A 177 -8.07 -3.54 7.21
CA ASN A 177 -8.12 -2.09 7.01
C ASN A 177 -6.79 -1.43 7.35
N TYR A 178 -6.21 -1.77 8.51
CA TYR A 178 -4.89 -1.27 8.92
C TYR A 178 -3.81 -1.60 7.88
N GLY A 179 -3.72 -2.86 7.46
CA GLY A 179 -2.73 -3.30 6.48
C GLY A 179 -2.91 -2.65 5.11
N TYR A 180 -4.15 -2.47 4.66
CA TYR A 180 -4.43 -1.75 3.42
C TYR A 180 -4.07 -0.27 3.52
N THR A 181 -4.31 0.39 4.66
CA THR A 181 -3.86 1.78 4.84
C THR A 181 -2.34 1.91 4.80
N LEU A 182 -1.61 0.93 5.37
CA LEU A 182 -0.16 0.87 5.24
C LEU A 182 0.27 0.74 3.77
N LEU A 183 -0.29 -0.20 3.00
CA LEU A 183 0.00 -0.33 1.57
C LEU A 183 -0.34 0.95 0.80
N LEU A 184 -1.53 1.51 1.02
CA LEU A 184 -2.00 2.74 0.38
C LEU A 184 -1.04 3.91 0.61
N SER A 185 -0.45 3.98 1.80
CA SER A 185 0.50 5.04 2.13
C SER A 185 1.80 4.93 1.33
N ILE A 186 2.28 3.72 1.05
CA ILE A 186 3.45 3.46 0.20
C ILE A 186 3.14 3.92 -1.23
N PHE A 187 2.06 3.43 -1.83
CA PHE A 187 1.70 3.75 -3.22
C PHE A 187 1.39 5.23 -3.43
N ALA A 188 0.72 5.87 -2.47
CA ALA A 188 0.48 7.30 -2.54
C ALA A 188 1.78 8.12 -2.52
N ARG A 189 2.76 7.74 -1.67
CA ARG A 189 4.07 8.39 -1.68
C ARG A 189 4.75 8.24 -3.04
N GLU A 190 4.77 7.02 -3.58
CA GLU A 190 5.40 6.76 -4.87
C GLU A 190 4.74 7.54 -6.02
N LEU A 191 3.40 7.67 -6.01
CA LEU A 191 2.67 8.45 -7.00
C LEU A 191 2.96 9.96 -6.91
N VAL A 192 3.06 10.51 -5.70
CA VAL A 192 3.47 11.92 -5.55
C VAL A 192 4.88 12.14 -6.11
N GLN A 193 5.77 11.16 -6.01
CA GLN A 193 7.10 11.23 -6.61
C GLN A 193 7.09 11.14 -8.15
N THR A 194 6.09 10.52 -8.77
CA THR A 194 5.96 10.55 -10.24
C THR A 194 5.44 11.89 -10.74
N GLY A 195 4.79 12.68 -9.88
CA GLY A 195 4.14 13.95 -10.25
C GLY A 195 2.68 13.79 -10.66
N CYS A 196 2.07 12.63 -10.37
CA CYS A 196 0.63 12.40 -10.60
C CYS A 196 -0.21 12.93 -9.43
N PHE A 197 -1.44 13.37 -9.74
CA PHE A 197 -2.48 13.54 -8.73
C PHE A 197 -3.00 12.18 -8.28
N THR A 198 -3.04 11.98 -6.96
CA THR A 198 -3.52 10.73 -6.35
C THR A 198 -5.04 10.61 -6.38
N GLN A 199 -5.75 11.74 -6.49
CA GLN A 199 -7.21 11.82 -6.51
C GLN A 199 -7.81 11.31 -7.82
N LEU A 200 -7.06 11.37 -8.92
CA LEU A 200 -7.51 11.00 -10.25
C LEU A 200 -7.14 9.54 -10.55
N GLY A 201 -8.04 8.62 -10.19
CA GLY A 201 -7.88 7.19 -10.43
C GLY A 201 -8.11 6.75 -11.87
N LEU A 202 -7.94 5.45 -12.11
CA LEU A 202 -8.24 4.79 -13.38
C LEU A 202 -9.72 4.41 -13.48
N LYS A 203 -10.28 3.84 -12.41
CA LYS A 203 -11.71 3.54 -12.27
C LYS A 203 -12.26 4.04 -10.94
N HIS A 204 -11.50 3.92 -9.85
CA HIS A 204 -11.89 4.49 -8.57
C HIS A 204 -12.06 6.01 -8.72
N ALA A 205 -13.28 6.48 -8.50
CA ALA A 205 -13.66 7.89 -8.62
C ALA A 205 -14.46 8.34 -7.39
N ASN A 206 -14.19 7.75 -6.23
CA ASN A 206 -14.83 8.18 -5.00
C ASN A 206 -14.38 9.62 -4.72
N GLN A 207 -15.33 10.54 -4.72
CA GLN A 207 -15.14 11.98 -4.55
C GLN A 207 -14.58 12.34 -3.17
N PHE A 208 -14.67 11.42 -2.20
CA PHE A 208 -14.10 11.59 -0.86
C PHE A 208 -12.77 10.85 -0.66
N ASN A 209 -12.24 10.19 -1.69
CA ASN A 209 -10.99 9.46 -1.62
C ASN A 209 -9.85 10.25 -2.30
N ASP A 210 -9.00 10.85 -1.49
CA ASP A 210 -7.81 11.56 -1.98
C ASP A 210 -6.77 10.66 -2.67
N PHE A 211 -6.95 9.33 -2.60
CA PHE A 211 -5.98 8.32 -3.01
C PHE A 211 -6.54 7.31 -4.02
N ASN A 212 -7.49 7.72 -4.87
CA ASN A 212 -8.08 6.85 -5.89
C ASN A 212 -7.03 6.11 -6.74
N LEU A 213 -6.04 6.81 -7.30
CA LEU A 213 -5.01 6.18 -8.13
C LEU A 213 -4.10 5.24 -7.33
N ALA A 214 -3.76 5.61 -6.09
CA ALA A 214 -2.98 4.73 -5.22
C ALA A 214 -3.76 3.47 -4.86
N SER A 215 -5.08 3.60 -4.67
CA SER A 215 -5.99 2.49 -4.39
C SER A 215 -6.05 1.53 -5.57
N ASP A 216 -6.13 2.05 -6.81
CA ASP A 216 -6.04 1.24 -8.02
C ASP A 216 -4.71 0.46 -8.08
N LEU A 217 -3.57 1.13 -7.91
CA LEU A 217 -2.24 0.52 -8.11
C LEU A 217 -1.88 -0.53 -7.05
N MET A 218 -2.42 -0.41 -5.83
CA MET A 218 -2.10 -1.35 -4.75
C MET A 218 -2.89 -2.66 -4.81
N GLU A 219 -3.91 -2.78 -5.68
CA GLU A 219 -4.80 -3.94 -5.74
C GLU A 219 -4.07 -5.31 -5.80
N PRO A 220 -3.00 -5.51 -6.60
CA PRO A 220 -2.29 -6.79 -6.67
C PRO A 220 -1.55 -7.15 -5.38
N PHE A 221 -1.27 -6.17 -4.53
CA PHE A 221 -0.48 -6.32 -3.31
C PHE A 221 -1.34 -6.59 -2.07
N ARG A 222 -2.66 -6.36 -2.16
CA ARG A 222 -3.59 -6.62 -1.05
C ARG A 222 -3.51 -8.06 -0.51
N PRO A 223 -3.33 -9.11 -1.33
CA PRO A 223 -3.15 -10.48 -0.83
C PRO A 223 -1.98 -10.67 0.14
N LEU A 224 -0.95 -9.82 0.13
CA LEU A 224 0.11 -9.86 1.15
C LEU A 224 -0.43 -9.54 2.56
N VAL A 225 -1.30 -8.53 2.65
CA VAL A 225 -2.00 -8.19 3.91
C VAL A 225 -2.93 -9.34 4.29
N ASP A 226 -3.67 -9.88 3.32
CA ASP A 226 -4.63 -10.96 3.56
C ASP A 226 -3.94 -12.22 4.12
N GLN A 227 -2.77 -12.59 3.59
CA GLN A 227 -1.95 -13.70 4.08
C GLN A 227 -1.58 -13.52 5.54
N ILE A 228 -1.02 -12.35 5.91
CA ILE A 228 -0.60 -12.04 7.27
C ILE A 228 -1.81 -12.07 8.23
N ILE A 229 -2.93 -11.47 7.83
CA ILE A 229 -4.15 -11.48 8.66
C ILE A 229 -4.70 -12.89 8.80
N TYR A 230 -4.76 -13.67 7.72
CA TYR A 230 -5.23 -15.04 7.77
C TYR A 230 -4.39 -15.90 8.71
N GLU A 231 -3.06 -15.79 8.66
CA GLU A 231 -2.16 -16.53 9.56
C GLU A 231 -2.37 -16.20 11.03
N ASN A 232 -2.77 -14.96 11.32
CA ASN A 232 -2.95 -14.46 12.68
C ASN A 232 -4.44 -14.28 13.04
N ARG A 233 -5.37 -14.89 12.29
CA ARG A 233 -6.83 -14.63 12.40
C ARG A 233 -7.46 -14.98 13.75
N LYS A 234 -6.75 -15.74 14.60
CA LYS A 234 -7.17 -16.10 15.96
C LYS A 234 -6.58 -15.18 17.03
N GLU A 235 -5.64 -14.31 16.65
CA GLU A 235 -4.99 -13.37 17.54
C GLU A 235 -5.84 -12.12 17.73
N ALA A 236 -5.61 -11.37 18.81
CA ALA A 236 -6.21 -10.06 18.98
C ALA A 236 -5.62 -9.04 18.00
N PHE A 237 -6.41 -8.04 17.63
CA PHE A 237 -6.01 -6.98 16.71
C PHE A 237 -4.62 -6.34 16.98
N PRO A 238 -4.21 -6.04 18.23
CA PRO A 238 -2.87 -5.49 18.51
C PRO A 238 -1.71 -6.40 18.08
N ILE A 239 -1.90 -7.71 18.11
CA ILE A 239 -0.90 -8.70 17.65
C ILE A 239 -0.88 -8.71 16.13
N MET A 240 -2.04 -8.77 15.48
CA MET A 240 -2.16 -8.70 14.01
C MET A 240 -1.46 -7.45 13.46
N LYS A 241 -1.67 -6.29 14.08
CA LYS A 241 -1.01 -5.02 13.73
C LYS A 241 0.52 -5.11 13.73
N ARG A 242 1.10 -5.69 14.78
CA ARG A 242 2.56 -5.88 14.87
C ARG A 242 3.07 -6.80 13.76
N LYS A 243 2.30 -7.84 13.41
CA LYS A 243 2.65 -8.78 12.34
C LYS A 243 2.61 -8.12 10.97
N LEU A 244 1.73 -7.14 10.75
CA LEU A 244 1.67 -6.38 9.50
C LEU A 244 2.93 -5.54 9.24
N PHE A 245 3.76 -5.25 10.24
CA PHE A 245 5.07 -4.61 9.98
C PHE A 245 6.04 -5.50 9.20
N ALA A 246 5.78 -6.81 9.12
CA ALA A 246 6.49 -7.70 8.22
C ALA A 246 6.39 -7.27 6.75
N LEU A 247 5.35 -6.52 6.36
CA LEU A 247 5.25 -5.92 5.01
C LEU A 247 6.48 -5.09 4.65
N PHE A 248 7.03 -4.35 5.61
CA PHE A 248 8.17 -3.46 5.40
C PHE A 248 9.52 -4.14 5.64
N MET A 249 9.54 -5.23 6.39
CA MET A 249 10.77 -5.92 6.79
C MET A 249 11.13 -7.09 5.87
N ASN A 250 10.14 -7.68 5.21
CA ASN A 250 10.35 -8.84 4.35
C ASN A 250 10.73 -8.43 2.92
N THR A 251 11.38 -9.37 2.22
CA THR A 251 11.57 -9.30 0.77
C THR A 251 10.56 -10.19 0.05
N TYR A 252 10.19 -9.78 -1.16
CA TYR A 252 9.26 -10.49 -2.03
C TYR A 252 9.91 -10.68 -3.39
N MET A 253 9.50 -11.73 -4.10
CA MET A 253 9.97 -12.01 -5.46
C MET A 253 9.33 -11.04 -6.44
N TYR A 254 10.13 -10.29 -7.18
CA TYR A 254 9.67 -9.39 -8.24
C TYR A 254 10.74 -9.28 -9.34
N LYS A 255 10.34 -9.43 -10.61
CA LYS A 255 11.27 -9.48 -11.75
C LYS A 255 12.45 -10.45 -11.53
N LYS A 256 12.16 -11.63 -10.96
CA LYS A 256 13.14 -12.69 -10.60
C LYS A 256 14.19 -12.28 -9.55
N LYS A 257 13.93 -11.25 -8.76
CA LYS A 257 14.81 -10.77 -7.68
C LYS A 257 14.05 -10.67 -6.37
N GLN A 258 14.71 -10.95 -5.26
CA GLN A 258 14.19 -10.66 -3.92
C GLN A 258 14.38 -9.17 -3.63
N MET A 259 13.28 -8.46 -3.40
CA MET A 259 13.27 -7.01 -3.17
C MET A 259 12.34 -6.67 -2.02
N PHE A 260 12.69 -5.64 -1.24
CA PHE A 260 11.76 -5.07 -0.27
C PHE A 260 10.51 -4.54 -0.97
N LEU A 261 9.34 -4.73 -0.35
CA LEU A 261 8.03 -4.34 -0.89
C LEU A 261 8.00 -2.92 -1.42
N THR A 262 8.68 -2.04 -0.73
CA THR A 262 8.76 -0.62 -1.00
C THR A 262 9.56 -0.30 -2.27
N ASN A 263 10.68 -0.99 -2.50
CA ASN A 263 11.41 -0.91 -3.78
C ASN A 263 10.55 -1.46 -4.93
N ILE A 264 9.78 -2.52 -4.67
CA ILE A 264 8.83 -3.08 -5.64
C ILE A 264 7.76 -2.04 -5.95
N ALA A 265 7.16 -1.41 -4.93
CA ALA A 265 6.14 -0.39 -5.10
C ALA A 265 6.68 0.82 -5.87
N THR A 266 7.92 1.25 -5.62
CA THR A 266 8.59 2.31 -6.41
C THR A 266 8.69 1.94 -7.89
N ASP A 267 9.22 0.74 -8.20
CA ASP A 267 9.39 0.30 -9.59
C ASP A 267 8.03 0.07 -10.27
N TYR A 268 7.12 -0.63 -9.61
CA TYR A 268 5.78 -0.94 -10.11
C TYR A 268 5.01 0.35 -10.43
N THR A 269 4.98 1.30 -9.49
CA THR A 269 4.29 2.58 -9.67
C THR A 269 4.85 3.38 -10.84
N LYS A 270 6.18 3.51 -10.92
CA LYS A 270 6.83 4.23 -12.02
C LYS A 270 6.55 3.57 -13.37
N HIS A 271 6.61 2.25 -13.44
CA HIS A 271 6.37 1.51 -14.68
C HIS A 271 4.89 1.63 -15.11
N VAL A 272 3.93 1.49 -14.20
CA VAL A 272 2.50 1.70 -14.52
C VAL A 272 2.25 3.10 -15.08
N VAL A 273 2.85 4.14 -14.48
CA VAL A 273 2.73 5.53 -14.99
C VAL A 273 3.33 5.66 -16.40
N LYS A 274 4.47 5.03 -16.67
CA LYS A 274 5.06 5.00 -18.02
C LYS A 274 4.18 4.30 -19.04
N VAL A 275 3.52 3.21 -18.67
CA VAL A 275 2.57 2.50 -19.53
C VAL A 275 1.36 3.38 -19.85
N LEU A 276 0.82 4.08 -18.84
CA LEU A 276 -0.27 5.05 -19.03
C LEU A 276 0.17 6.22 -19.94
N ASN A 277 1.42 6.65 -19.82
CA ASN A 277 2.04 7.66 -20.69
C ASN A 277 2.43 7.15 -22.09
N GLN A 278 2.29 5.86 -22.38
CA GLN A 278 2.70 5.22 -23.64
C GLN A 278 4.22 5.24 -23.89
N GLU A 279 5.00 5.27 -22.82
CA GLU A 279 6.46 5.21 -22.86
C GLU A 279 6.98 3.78 -22.77
N GLU A 280 6.21 2.88 -22.15
CA GLU A 280 6.49 1.45 -22.02
C GLU A 280 5.23 0.64 -22.34
N GLU A 281 5.40 -0.61 -22.77
CA GLU A 281 4.30 -1.53 -23.04
C GLU A 281 4.21 -2.61 -21.95
N GLY A 282 2.98 -3.00 -21.63
CA GLY A 282 2.70 -4.06 -20.66
C GLY A 282 2.71 -3.57 -19.21
N VAL A 283 1.62 -3.84 -18.48
CA VAL A 283 1.56 -3.53 -17.04
C VAL A 283 2.56 -4.44 -16.31
N PRO A 284 3.38 -3.92 -15.38
CA PRO A 284 4.29 -4.75 -14.61
C PRO A 284 3.50 -5.79 -13.80
N GLU A 285 4.05 -6.99 -13.64
CA GLU A 285 3.38 -8.06 -12.92
C GLU A 285 3.95 -8.25 -11.52
N PHE A 286 3.06 -8.30 -10.53
CA PHE A 286 3.39 -8.69 -9.16
C PHE A 286 2.65 -9.98 -8.80
N GLY A 287 3.40 -11.01 -8.41
CA GLY A 287 2.88 -12.31 -7.97
C GLY A 287 3.32 -12.66 -6.54
N ILE A 288 2.50 -13.45 -5.84
CA ILE A 288 2.74 -13.90 -4.45
C ILE A 288 3.01 -15.40 -4.34
#